data_AF-A0A3D4N3U3-F1
#
_entry.id   AF-A0A3D4N3U3-F1
#
_cell.length_a   1.000
_cell.length_b   1.000
_cell.length_c   1.000
_cell.angle_alpha   90.00
_cell.angle_beta   90.00
_cell.angle_gamma   90.00
#
_symmetry.space_group_name_H-M   'P 1'
#
loop_
_entity.id
_entity.type
_entity.pdbx_description
1 polymer ?
#
loop_
_entity_poly.entity_id
_entity_poly.type
_entity_poly.pdbx_seq_one_letter_code
_entity_poly.pdbx_strand_id
1 'polypeptide(L)' 'MVIQILGTGCPKCKALEANARQAIEAGGIEATIEKVTEIDRIMDMGV' A
#
# COMPACT_ATOMS: atom_id res chain seq x y z
N MET A 1 8.34 10.31 0.32
CA MET A 1 8.08 9.26 -0.70
C MET A 1 6.61 8.83 -0.60
N VAL A 2 5.94 8.42 -1.68
CA VAL A 2 4.56 7.87 -1.61
C VAL A 2 4.60 6.38 -1.93
N ILE A 3 4.03 5.56 -1.05
CA ILE A 3 3.93 4.11 -1.20
C ILE A 3 2.46 3.77 -1.40
N GLN A 4 2.13 3.26 -2.58
CA GLN A 4 0.77 2.88 -2.93
C GLN A 4 0.55 1.39 -2.68
N ILE A 5 -0.43 1.07 -1.84
CA ILE A 5 -0.88 -0.29 -1.58
C ILE A 5 -2.08 -0.56 -2.49
N LEU A 6 -1.85 -1.31 -3.56
CA LEU A 6 -2.85 -1.73 -4.53
C LEU A 6 -3.57 -2.96 -4.00
N GLY A 7 -4.84 -2.82 -3.62
CA GLY A 7 -5.60 -3.95 -3.12
C GLY A 7 -7.03 -3.59 -2.73
N THR A 8 -7.95 -4.45 -3.11
CA THR A 8 -9.41 -4.29 -2.95
C THR A 8 -9.94 -4.40 -1.52
N GLY A 9 -9.07 -4.40 -0.50
CA GLY A 9 -9.46 -4.40 0.92
C GLY A 9 -9.51 -5.78 1.61
N CYS A 10 -9.03 -6.85 0.96
CA CYS A 10 -8.95 -8.19 1.55
C CYS A 10 -8.04 -8.25 2.80
N PRO A 11 -8.14 -9.30 3.64
CA PRO A 11 -7.31 -9.42 4.85
C PRO A 11 -5.81 -9.34 4.58
N LYS A 12 -5.35 -9.86 3.42
CA LYS A 12 -3.94 -9.83 3.03
C LYS A 12 -3.44 -8.41 2.72
N CYS A 13 -4.24 -7.58 2.04
CA CYS A 13 -3.81 -6.21 1.73
C CYS A 13 -3.81 -5.31 2.99
N LYS A 14 -4.67 -5.60 3.98
CA LYS A 14 -4.61 -4.95 5.30
C LYS A 14 -3.34 -5.33 6.06
N ALA A 15 -2.97 -6.61 6.04
CA ALA A 15 -1.70 -7.07 6.63
C ALA A 15 -0.48 -6.43 5.92
N LEU A 16 -0.52 -6.31 4.59
CA LEU A 16 0.53 -5.65 3.82
C LEU A 16 0.71 -4.19 4.21
N GLU A 17 -0.38 -3.44 4.37
CA GLU A 17 -0.34 -2.04 4.82
C GLU A 17 0.30 -1.91 6.22
N ALA A 18 -0.10 -2.78 7.15
CA ALA A 18 0.46 -2.78 8.50
C ALA A 18 1.98 -3.05 8.50
N ASN A 19 2.42 -4.05 7.72
CA ASN A 19 3.83 -4.39 7.58
C ASN A 19 4.61 -3.27 6.89
N ALA A 20 4.05 -2.64 5.85
CA ALA A 20 4.67 -1.51 5.18
C ALA A 20 4.87 -0.32 6.12
N ARG A 21 3.86 0.01 6.94
CA ARG A 21 3.97 1.08 7.94
C ARG A 21 5.07 0.79 8.96
N GLN A 22 5.13 -0.45 9.47
CA GLN A 22 6.20 -0.87 10.39
C GLN A 22 7.58 -0.79 9.75
N ALA A 23 7.73 -1.18 8.48
CA ALA A 23 9.01 -1.12 7.78
C ALA A 23 9.48 0.33 7.55
N ILE A 24 8.56 1.24 7.23
CA ILE A 24 8.85 2.68 7.07
C ILE A 24 9.34 3.27 8.40
N GLU A 25 8.64 2.97 9.50
CA GLU A 25 9.00 3.43 10.84
C GLU A 25 10.35 2.86 11.30
N ALA A 26 10.54 1.55 11.14
CA ALA A 26 11.81 0.87 11.50
C ALA A 26 13.00 1.34 10.64
N GLY A 27 12.74 1.72 9.38
CA GLY A 27 13.74 2.24 8.46
C GLY A 27 14.03 3.73 8.63
N GLY A 28 13.25 4.46 9.46
CA GLY A 28 13.36 5.91 9.58
C GLY A 28 13.06 6.66 8.28
N ILE A 29 12.22 6.09 7.42
CA ILE A 29 11.91 6.64 6.09
C ILE A 29 10.69 7.54 6.21
N GLU A 30 10.75 8.74 5.64
CA GLU A 30 9.54 9.56 5.49
C GLU A 30 8.77 9.15 4.24
N ALA A 31 7.77 8.28 4.44
CA ALA A 31 6.87 7.85 3.39
C ALA A 31 5.39 7.93 3.80
N THR A 32 4.55 8.34 2.85
CA THR A 32 3.09 8.39 2.99
C THR A 32 2.50 7.15 2.33
N ILE A 33 1.66 6.41 3.06
CA ILE A 33 0.95 5.26 2.51
C ILE A 33 -0.39 5.71 1.92
N GLU A 34 -0.60 5.41 0.64
CA GLU A 34 -1.88 5.60 -0.06
C GLU A 34 -2.46 4.23 -0.40
N LYS A 35 -3.76 4.04 -0.18
CA LYS A 35 -4.46 2.79 -0.54
C LYS A 35 -5.25 3.00 -1.82
N VAL A 36 -4.97 2.17 -2.83
CA VAL A 36 -5.75 2.12 -4.06
C VAL A 36 -6.63 0.88 -4.00
N THR A 37 -7.94 1.10 -3.83
CA THR A 37 -8.95 0.03 -3.72
C THR A 37 -9.66 -0.25 -5.02
N GLU A 38 -9.65 0.72 -5.94
CA GLU A 38 -10.38 0.66 -7.20
C GLU A 38 -9.69 -0.28 -8.18
N ILE A 39 -10.39 -1.34 -8.58
CA ILE A 39 -9.85 -2.35 -9.49
C ILE A 39 -9.45 -1.71 -10.82
N ASP A 40 -10.26 -0.79 -11.34
CA ASP A 40 -9.95 -0.06 -12.59
C ASP A 40 -8.61 0.68 -12.50
N ARG A 41 -8.37 1.39 -11.38
CA ARG A 41 -7.09 2.06 -11.15
C ARG A 41 -5.92 1.09 -11.02
N ILE A 42 -6.14 -0.09 -10.43
CA ILE A 42 -5.09 -1.12 -10.30
C ILE A 42 -4.74 -1.70 -11.68
N MET A 43 -5.74 -1.97 -12.51
CA MET A 43 -5.54 -2.47 -13.88
C MET A 43 -4.85 -1.43 -14.76
N ASP A 44 -5.19 -0.15 -14.62
CA ASP A 44 -4.52 0.95 -15.35
C ASP A 44 -3.01 1.04 -15.02
N MET A 45 -2.61 0.56 -13.85
CA MET A 45 -1.21 0.49 -13.42
C MET A 45 -0.48 -0.77 -13.92
N GLY A 46 -1.17 -1.65 -14.65
CA GLY A 46 -0.59 -2.84 -15.30
C GLY A 46 -0.33 -4.02 -14.36
N VAL A 47 -1.08 -4.12 -13.25
CA VAL A 47 -0.99 -5.21 -12.26
C VAL A 47 -1.95 -6.36 -12.57
#